data_AF-A0A023Q0P5-F1
#
_entry.id   AF-A0A023Q0P5-F1
#
_cell.length_a   1.000
_cell.length_b   1.000
_cell.length_c   1.000
_cell.angle_alpha   90.00
_cell.angle_beta   90.00
_cell.angle_gamma   90.00
#
_symmetry.space_group_name_H-M   'P 1'
#
loop_
_entity.id
_entity.type
_entity.pdbx_description
1 polymer ?
#
loop_
_entity_poly.entity_id
_entity_poly.type
_entity_poly.pdbx_seq_one_letter_code
_entity_poly.pdbx_strand_id
1 'polypeptide(L)'
;DAIQCIKLVKKHNLCVPFQSCDRVLDQLMKLNSPAVVAWDFYLEILGCGYPPKLYNFNILMNKFCKERKVKEAQLVFDEISRSGLRPTIVSYNTLINGYCKWGNLDEGFRLKKVMEESRFVPDVFTYSALINGLCKDGRMDDANQMFDEMSSKGLVPNDVIYTTLLNGFCKSGKVSLAVELYRRMLMKGVKPDLIMYNTLINVLCKSGNLIEARNLIDEMSTKGLKADKITYTTLIDGCCKEGNLDAAFEIRKKMTREGIELDNVA
;
A
#
# COMPACT_ATOMS: atom_id res chain seq x y z
N ASP A 1 -15.24 -8.30 31.78
CA ASP A 1 -16.57 -8.83 32.14
C ASP A 1 -17.06 -9.92 31.17
N ALA A 2 -17.24 -9.66 29.87
CA ALA A 2 -17.81 -10.65 28.93
C ALA A 2 -17.06 -12.01 28.85
N ILE A 3 -15.72 -12.02 28.87
CA ILE A 3 -14.91 -13.25 28.88
C ILE A 3 -15.16 -14.08 30.15
N GLN A 4 -15.23 -13.43 31.31
CA GLN A 4 -15.49 -14.10 32.58
C GLN A 4 -16.90 -14.71 32.61
N CYS A 5 -17.89 -14.01 32.04
CA CYS A 5 -19.25 -14.55 31.89
C CYS A 5 -19.25 -15.83 31.06
N ILE A 6 -18.52 -15.89 29.94
CA ILE A 6 -18.43 -17.12 29.12
C ILE A 6 -17.72 -18.24 29.88
N LYS A 7 -16.62 -17.94 30.59
CA LYS A 7 -15.91 -18.93 31.41
C LYS A 7 -16.82 -19.53 32.49
N LEU A 8 -17.65 -18.71 33.14
CA LEU A 8 -18.65 -19.16 34.12
C LEU A 8 -19.73 -20.01 33.46
N VAL A 9 -20.26 -19.57 32.31
CA VAL A 9 -21.25 -20.35 31.55
C VAL A 9 -20.69 -21.72 31.16
N LYS A 10 -19.45 -21.78 30.66
CA LYS A 10 -18.74 -23.03 30.34
C LYS A 10 -18.58 -23.92 31.57
N LYS A 11 -18.17 -23.35 32.73
CA LYS A 11 -18.04 -24.08 33.99
C LYS A 11 -19.36 -24.72 34.44
N HIS A 12 -20.49 -24.07 34.16
CA HIS A 12 -21.82 -24.52 34.55
C HIS A 12 -22.59 -25.25 33.43
N ASN A 13 -21.95 -25.58 32.30
CA ASN A 13 -22.57 -26.21 31.12
C ASN A 13 -23.84 -25.48 30.63
N LEU A 14 -23.90 -24.17 30.79
CA LEU A 14 -25.03 -23.36 30.29
C LEU A 14 -24.83 -23.06 28.79
N CYS A 15 -25.93 -22.90 28.06
CA CYS A 15 -25.87 -22.52 26.65
C CYS A 15 -25.96 -20.99 26.50
N VAL A 16 -24.94 -20.35 25.92
CA VAL A 16 -25.04 -18.94 25.51
C VAL A 16 -25.63 -18.88 24.11
N PRO A 17 -26.71 -18.09 23.88
CA PRO A 17 -27.20 -17.86 22.53
C PRO A 17 -26.11 -17.26 21.64
N PHE A 18 -25.81 -17.90 20.50
CA PHE A 18 -24.76 -17.44 19.58
C PHE A 18 -24.99 -16.01 19.06
N GLN A 19 -26.24 -15.55 18.98
CA GLN A 19 -26.57 -14.16 18.63
C GLN A 19 -26.00 -13.14 19.62
N SER A 20 -25.94 -13.48 20.91
CA SER A 20 -25.36 -12.62 21.94
C SER A 20 -23.83 -12.56 21.79
N CYS A 21 -23.20 -13.70 21.50
CA CYS A 21 -21.77 -13.77 21.21
C CYS A 21 -21.41 -12.96 19.95
N ASP A 22 -22.22 -13.02 18.90
CA ASP A 22 -22.04 -12.25 17.66
C ASP A 22 -22.01 -10.75 17.94
N ARG A 23 -22.97 -10.23 18.71
CA ARG A 23 -23.02 -8.81 19.05
C ARG A 23 -21.80 -8.34 19.84
N VAL A 24 -21.37 -9.13 20.83
CA VAL A 24 -20.18 -8.80 21.63
C VAL A 24 -18.92 -8.86 20.78
N LEU A 25 -18.77 -9.87 19.93
CA LEU A 25 -17.64 -10.01 19.03
C LEU A 25 -17.57 -8.86 18.03
N ASP A 26 -18.69 -8.52 17.39
CA ASP A 26 -18.79 -7.36 16.49
C ASP A 26 -18.40 -6.06 17.18
N GLN A 27 -18.86 -5.87 18.42
CA GLN A 27 -18.52 -4.69 19.21
C GLN A 27 -17.02 -4.65 19.55
N LEU A 28 -16.44 -5.78 19.95
CA LEU A 28 -14.99 -5.89 20.20
C LEU A 28 -14.15 -5.73 18.93
N MET A 29 -14.68 -6.09 17.77
CA MET A 29 -14.02 -5.89 16.48
C MET A 29 -14.08 -4.43 16.02
N LYS A 30 -15.21 -3.74 16.24
CA LYS A 30 -15.44 -2.34 15.82
C LYS A 30 -14.81 -1.30 16.75
N LEU A 31 -14.79 -1.56 18.06
CA LEU A 31 -14.19 -0.64 19.02
C LEU A 31 -12.67 -0.62 18.90
N ASN A 32 -12.04 0.46 19.38
CA ASN A 32 -10.59 0.60 19.52
C ASN A 32 -10.00 -0.27 20.66
N SER A 33 -10.72 -1.33 21.05
CA SER A 33 -10.23 -2.32 22.02
C SER A 33 -9.02 -3.07 21.44
N PRO A 34 -8.07 -3.52 22.28
CA PRO A 34 -6.96 -4.34 21.81
C PRO A 34 -7.42 -5.64 21.13
N ALA A 35 -6.83 -5.98 20.00
CA ALA A 35 -7.12 -7.18 19.22
C ALA A 35 -7.03 -8.46 20.06
N VAL A 36 -6.10 -8.49 21.01
CA VAL A 36 -5.93 -9.62 21.95
C VAL A 36 -7.20 -9.91 22.76
N VAL A 37 -7.94 -8.89 23.19
CA VAL A 37 -9.19 -9.09 23.96
C VAL A 37 -10.27 -9.71 23.08
N ALA A 38 -10.38 -9.24 21.83
CA ALA A 38 -11.31 -9.81 20.86
C ALA A 38 -10.93 -11.25 20.49
N TRP A 39 -9.63 -11.54 20.42
CA TRP A 39 -9.10 -12.87 20.14
C TRP A 39 -9.36 -13.86 21.27
N ASP A 40 -9.03 -13.48 22.51
CA ASP A 40 -9.27 -14.31 23.69
C ASP A 40 -10.76 -14.62 23.84
N PHE A 41 -11.63 -13.61 23.65
CA PHE A 41 -13.07 -13.81 23.64
C PHE A 41 -13.50 -14.77 22.53
N TYR A 42 -12.92 -14.65 21.33
CA TYR A 42 -13.26 -15.50 20.20
C TYR A 42 -12.86 -16.97 20.45
N LEU A 43 -11.67 -17.22 20.98
CA LEU A 43 -11.22 -18.57 21.37
C LEU A 43 -12.13 -19.20 22.42
N GLU A 44 -12.58 -18.43 23.41
CA GLU A 44 -13.49 -18.93 24.45
C GLU A 44 -14.85 -19.35 23.86
N ILE A 45 -15.43 -18.56 22.95
CA ILE A 45 -16.71 -18.96 22.33
C ILE A 45 -16.55 -20.17 21.39
N LEU A 46 -15.43 -20.29 20.67
CA LEU A 46 -15.13 -21.49 19.88
C LEU A 46 -15.06 -22.73 20.78
N GLY A 47 -14.45 -22.61 21.95
CA GLY A 47 -14.42 -23.66 22.97
C GLY A 47 -15.79 -24.02 23.58
N CYS A 48 -16.82 -23.22 23.32
CA CYS A 48 -18.23 -23.51 23.68
C CYS A 48 -19.04 -24.09 22.51
N GLY A 49 -18.40 -24.43 21.39
CA GLY A 49 -19.07 -24.96 20.21
C GLY A 49 -19.67 -23.89 19.29
N TYR A 50 -19.28 -22.62 19.44
CA TYR A 50 -19.63 -21.58 18.49
C TYR A 50 -19.05 -21.92 17.10
N PRO A 51 -19.85 -21.82 16.02
CA PRO A 51 -19.39 -22.22 14.69
C PRO A 51 -18.31 -21.24 14.17
N PRO A 52 -17.09 -21.70 13.84
CA PRO A 52 -16.03 -20.83 13.35
C PRO A 52 -16.42 -20.19 12.00
N LYS A 53 -16.17 -18.88 11.87
CA LYS A 53 -16.46 -18.11 10.66
C LYS A 53 -15.17 -17.45 10.17
N LEU A 54 -14.78 -17.74 8.93
CA LEU A 54 -13.54 -17.22 8.34
C LEU A 54 -13.45 -15.68 8.39
N TYR A 55 -14.58 -15.00 8.22
CA TYR A 55 -14.70 -13.54 8.32
C TYR A 55 -14.12 -13.00 9.65
N ASN A 56 -14.42 -13.66 10.77
CA ASN A 56 -13.95 -13.24 12.10
C ASN A 56 -12.42 -13.33 12.21
N PHE A 57 -11.84 -14.42 11.71
CA PHE A 57 -10.38 -14.59 11.67
C PHE A 57 -9.72 -13.50 10.81
N ASN A 58 -10.24 -13.23 9.60
CA ASN A 58 -9.69 -12.20 8.72
C ASN A 58 -9.73 -10.79 9.35
N ILE A 59 -10.81 -10.45 10.06
CA ILE A 59 -10.89 -9.18 10.80
C ILE A 59 -9.86 -9.12 11.92
N LEU A 60 -9.75 -10.16 12.73
CA LEU A 60 -8.81 -10.22 13.83
C LEU A 60 -7.37 -10.12 13.34
N MET A 61 -7.01 -10.86 12.28
CA MET A 61 -5.70 -10.75 11.63
C MET A 61 -5.43 -9.31 11.19
N ASN A 62 -6.35 -8.68 10.45
CA ASN A 62 -6.19 -7.30 10.01
C ASN A 62 -6.03 -6.33 11.19
N LYS A 63 -6.77 -6.55 12.28
CA LYS A 63 -6.67 -5.73 13.50
C LYS A 63 -5.31 -5.90 14.18
N PHE A 64 -4.81 -7.12 14.35
CA PHE A 64 -3.46 -7.40 14.84
C PHE A 64 -2.38 -6.79 13.94
N CYS A 65 -2.53 -6.90 12.62
CA CYS A 65 -1.63 -6.24 11.67
C CYS A 65 -1.63 -4.71 11.82
N LYS A 66 -2.79 -4.07 12.07
CA LYS A 66 -2.85 -2.62 12.35
C LYS A 66 -2.16 -2.25 13.67
N GLU A 67 -2.19 -3.12 14.67
CA GLU A 67 -1.49 -2.97 15.95
C GLU A 67 0.01 -3.31 15.91
N ARG A 68 0.59 -3.62 14.72
CA ARG A 68 1.98 -4.10 14.55
C ARG A 68 2.27 -5.45 15.22
N LYS A 69 1.23 -6.21 15.56
CA LYS A 69 1.28 -7.53 16.21
C LYS A 69 1.16 -8.64 15.16
N VAL A 70 2.09 -8.66 14.21
CA VAL A 70 2.01 -9.58 13.06
C VAL A 70 2.23 -11.05 13.45
N LYS A 71 2.94 -11.32 14.55
CA LYS A 71 3.12 -12.68 15.07
C LYS A 71 1.79 -13.22 15.63
N GLU A 72 1.02 -12.39 16.30
CA GLU A 72 -0.31 -12.72 16.79
C GLU A 72 -1.28 -12.90 15.61
N ALA A 73 -1.17 -12.08 14.56
CA ALA A 73 -1.92 -12.31 13.32
C ALA A 73 -1.61 -13.68 12.69
N GLN A 74 -0.34 -14.13 12.71
CA GLN A 74 0.04 -15.48 12.27
C GLN A 74 -0.61 -16.57 13.13
N LEU A 75 -0.66 -16.40 14.45
CA LEU A 75 -1.35 -17.36 15.33
C LEU A 75 -2.84 -17.48 14.97
N VAL A 76 -3.49 -16.35 14.68
CA VAL A 76 -4.89 -16.33 14.20
C VAL A 76 -5.02 -17.02 12.84
N PHE A 77 -4.07 -16.83 11.93
CA PHE A 77 -4.04 -17.50 10.62
C PHE A 77 -3.93 -19.03 10.76
N ASP A 78 -3.02 -19.50 11.61
CA ASP A 78 -2.83 -20.93 11.86
C ASP A 78 -4.08 -21.58 12.47
N GLU A 79 -4.80 -20.83 13.31
CA GLU A 79 -6.02 -21.30 13.96
C GLU A 79 -7.19 -21.54 13.00
N ILE A 80 -7.20 -20.89 11.82
CA ILE A 80 -8.21 -21.15 10.77
C ILE A 80 -8.25 -22.65 10.45
N SER A 81 -7.08 -23.24 10.21
CA SER A 81 -6.95 -24.66 9.89
C SER A 81 -7.25 -25.57 11.09
N ARG A 82 -6.83 -25.17 12.31
CA ARG A 82 -7.14 -25.92 13.54
C ARG A 82 -8.64 -25.96 13.84
N SER A 83 -9.36 -24.91 13.45
CA SER A 83 -10.82 -24.81 13.53
C SER A 83 -11.54 -25.55 12.38
N GLY A 84 -10.82 -26.32 11.55
CA GLY A 84 -11.40 -27.10 10.44
C GLY A 84 -11.79 -26.27 9.22
N LEU A 85 -11.40 -25.00 9.15
CA LEU A 85 -11.62 -24.14 7.99
C LEU A 85 -10.39 -24.13 7.08
N ARG A 86 -10.53 -23.61 5.86
CA ARG A 86 -9.41 -23.37 4.95
C ARG A 86 -9.16 -21.88 4.80
N PRO A 87 -7.89 -21.41 4.89
CA PRO A 87 -7.54 -20.05 4.52
C PRO A 87 -7.95 -19.74 3.08
N THR A 88 -8.29 -18.48 2.82
CA THR A 88 -8.64 -17.98 1.47
C THR A 88 -7.57 -17.00 0.99
N ILE A 89 -7.66 -16.58 -0.27
CA ILE A 89 -6.84 -15.49 -0.81
C ILE A 89 -6.87 -14.23 0.06
N VAL A 90 -8.02 -13.90 0.65
CA VAL A 90 -8.15 -12.76 1.58
C VAL A 90 -7.35 -12.98 2.85
N SER A 91 -7.33 -14.20 3.39
CA SER A 91 -6.56 -14.56 4.58
C SER A 91 -5.04 -14.41 4.32
N TYR A 92 -4.56 -14.94 3.19
CA TYR A 92 -3.16 -14.78 2.77
C TYR A 92 -2.80 -13.32 2.53
N ASN A 93 -3.59 -12.59 1.73
CA ASN A 93 -3.35 -11.18 1.42
C ASN A 93 -3.33 -10.29 2.67
N THR A 94 -4.20 -10.57 3.64
CA THR A 94 -4.22 -9.84 4.92
C THR A 94 -2.89 -9.99 5.65
N LEU A 95 -2.38 -11.22 5.75
CA LEU A 95 -1.16 -11.52 6.48
C LEU A 95 0.10 -11.08 5.73
N ILE A 96 0.17 -11.31 4.42
CA ILE A 96 1.25 -10.83 3.53
C ILE A 96 1.36 -9.31 3.65
N ASN A 97 0.25 -8.58 3.51
CA ASN A 97 0.23 -7.13 3.67
C ASN A 97 0.69 -6.70 5.06
N GLY A 98 0.28 -7.43 6.11
CA GLY A 98 0.75 -7.21 7.48
C GLY A 98 2.26 -7.28 7.60
N TYR A 99 2.87 -8.36 7.12
CA TYR A 99 4.31 -8.58 7.17
C TYR A 99 5.09 -7.57 6.33
N CYS A 100 4.71 -7.34 5.07
CA CYS A 100 5.35 -6.35 4.20
C CYS A 100 5.26 -4.93 4.74
N LYS A 101 4.12 -4.55 5.34
CA LYS A 101 3.92 -3.21 5.90
C LYS A 101 4.85 -2.92 7.07
N TRP A 102 5.25 -3.93 7.83
CA TRP A 102 6.10 -3.80 9.00
C TRP A 102 7.53 -4.33 8.78
N GLY A 103 7.96 -4.41 7.52
CA GLY A 103 9.36 -4.65 7.15
C GLY A 103 9.81 -6.11 7.20
N ASN A 104 8.92 -7.07 7.47
CA ASN A 104 9.27 -8.48 7.41
C ASN A 104 8.93 -9.05 6.02
N LEU A 105 9.73 -8.67 5.03
CA LEU A 105 9.52 -9.06 3.64
C LEU A 105 9.68 -10.55 3.42
N ASP A 106 10.66 -11.18 4.09
CA ASP A 106 10.96 -12.60 3.93
C ASP A 106 9.73 -13.46 4.22
N GLU A 107 9.00 -13.13 5.29
CA GLU A 107 7.79 -13.84 5.65
C GLU A 107 6.63 -13.55 4.67
N GLY A 108 6.53 -12.32 4.16
CA GLY A 108 5.59 -11.98 3.08
C GLY A 108 5.82 -12.81 1.81
N PHE A 109 7.08 -12.98 1.41
CA PHE A 109 7.45 -13.83 0.26
C PHE A 109 7.23 -15.31 0.53
N ARG A 110 7.57 -15.79 1.74
CA ARG A 110 7.29 -17.17 2.17
C ARG A 110 5.80 -17.47 2.06
N LEU A 111 4.94 -16.56 2.52
CA LEU A 111 3.48 -16.71 2.43
C LEU A 111 2.96 -16.69 0.99
N LYS A 112 3.53 -15.86 0.09
CA LYS A 112 3.21 -15.94 -1.36
C LYS A 112 3.52 -17.34 -1.90
N LYS A 113 4.67 -17.91 -1.56
CA LYS A 113 5.05 -19.26 -2.00
C LYS A 113 4.08 -20.32 -1.48
N VAL A 114 3.75 -20.27 -0.18
CA VAL A 114 2.78 -21.19 0.44
C VAL A 114 1.38 -21.03 -0.20
N MET A 115 0.99 -19.80 -0.54
CA MET A 115 -0.27 -19.52 -1.26
C MET A 115 -0.29 -20.22 -2.63
N GLU A 116 0.80 -20.12 -3.40
CA GLU A 116 0.96 -20.78 -4.70
C GLU A 116 0.98 -22.32 -4.57
N GLU A 117 1.70 -22.86 -3.59
CA GLU A 117 1.72 -24.31 -3.26
C GLU A 117 0.34 -24.83 -2.85
N SER A 118 -0.47 -23.97 -2.22
CA SER A 118 -1.86 -24.23 -1.85
C SER A 118 -2.84 -24.05 -3.02
N ARG A 119 -2.33 -23.87 -4.24
CA ARG A 119 -3.08 -23.67 -5.49
C ARG A 119 -3.92 -22.39 -5.56
N PHE A 120 -3.59 -21.39 -4.75
CA PHE A 120 -4.14 -20.05 -4.91
C PHE A 120 -3.24 -19.24 -5.85
N VAL A 121 -3.85 -18.48 -6.75
CA VAL A 121 -3.12 -17.59 -7.66
C VAL A 121 -2.97 -16.22 -6.99
N PRO A 122 -1.72 -15.71 -6.79
CA PRO A 122 -1.50 -14.36 -6.29
C PRO A 122 -2.21 -13.32 -7.15
N ASP A 123 -2.93 -12.41 -6.51
CA ASP A 123 -3.72 -11.37 -7.19
C ASP A 123 -3.05 -9.99 -7.08
N VAL A 124 -3.72 -8.97 -7.62
CA VAL A 124 -3.24 -7.58 -7.58
C VAL A 124 -2.95 -7.12 -6.14
N PHE A 125 -3.71 -7.59 -5.15
CA PHE A 125 -3.47 -7.23 -3.75
C PHE A 125 -2.20 -7.89 -3.21
N THR A 126 -1.95 -9.16 -3.55
CA THR A 126 -0.71 -9.86 -3.18
C THR A 126 0.52 -9.10 -3.71
N TYR A 127 0.53 -8.77 -5.00
CA TYR A 127 1.64 -8.04 -5.61
C TYR A 127 1.75 -6.60 -5.09
N SER A 128 0.64 -5.90 -4.89
CA SER A 128 0.63 -4.56 -4.33
C SER A 128 1.29 -4.51 -2.94
N ALA A 129 1.00 -5.49 -2.08
CA ALA A 129 1.60 -5.59 -0.75
C ALA A 129 3.12 -5.79 -0.83
N LEU A 130 3.58 -6.73 -1.65
CA LEU A 130 5.01 -7.05 -1.81
C LEU A 130 5.78 -5.89 -2.43
N ILE A 131 5.28 -5.32 -3.53
CA ILE A 131 5.91 -4.17 -4.21
C ILE A 131 6.01 -2.98 -3.26
N ASN A 132 4.93 -2.65 -2.53
CA ASN A 132 4.96 -1.54 -1.56
C ASN A 132 5.95 -1.80 -0.43
N GLY A 133 6.04 -3.03 0.07
CA GLY A 133 7.02 -3.42 1.07
C GLY A 133 8.46 -3.23 0.56
N LEU A 134 8.77 -3.74 -0.64
CA LEU A 134 10.08 -3.61 -1.27
C LEU A 134 10.47 -2.15 -1.51
N CYS A 135 9.54 -1.33 -2.01
CA CYS A 135 9.79 0.10 -2.20
C CYS A 135 10.10 0.82 -0.88
N LYS A 136 9.43 0.47 0.22
CA LYS A 136 9.69 1.04 1.55
C LYS A 136 11.04 0.60 2.12
N ASP A 137 11.48 -0.60 1.80
CA ASP A 137 12.78 -1.15 2.17
C ASP A 137 13.92 -0.64 1.25
N GLY A 138 13.60 0.13 0.21
CA GLY A 138 14.56 0.66 -0.76
C GLY A 138 15.03 -0.34 -1.82
N ARG A 139 14.47 -1.56 -1.82
CA ARG A 139 14.80 -2.66 -2.76
C ARG A 139 14.09 -2.48 -4.10
N MET A 140 14.42 -1.40 -4.81
CA MET A 140 13.70 -0.99 -6.03
C MET A 140 13.87 -1.95 -7.21
N ASP A 141 14.98 -2.66 -7.32
CA ASP A 141 15.18 -3.66 -8.40
C ASP A 141 14.24 -4.85 -8.22
N ASP A 142 14.16 -5.38 -7.00
CA ASP A 142 13.23 -6.45 -6.64
C ASP A 142 11.77 -5.99 -6.81
N ALA A 143 11.47 -4.74 -6.45
CA ALA A 143 10.14 -4.17 -6.66
C ALA A 143 9.76 -4.13 -8.16
N ASN A 144 10.72 -3.78 -9.03
CA ASN A 144 10.53 -3.81 -10.47
C ASN A 144 10.32 -5.25 -10.98
N GLN A 145 11.10 -6.21 -10.47
CA GLN A 145 10.94 -7.61 -10.84
C GLN A 145 9.55 -8.14 -10.49
N MET A 146 9.02 -7.79 -9.32
CA MET A 146 7.65 -8.14 -8.91
C MET A 146 6.59 -7.50 -9.80
N PHE A 147 6.84 -6.27 -10.27
CA PHE A 147 5.97 -5.57 -11.22
C PHE A 147 5.96 -6.22 -12.61
N ASP A 148 7.11 -6.69 -13.08
CA ASP A 148 7.20 -7.42 -14.34
C ASP A 148 6.61 -8.83 -14.23
N GLU A 149 6.80 -9.52 -13.09
CA GLU A 149 6.14 -10.80 -12.81
C GLU A 149 4.61 -10.65 -12.88
N MET A 150 4.01 -9.67 -12.17
CA MET A 150 2.56 -9.47 -12.21
C MET A 150 2.07 -9.14 -13.62
N SER A 151 2.82 -8.33 -14.37
CA SER A 151 2.49 -7.95 -15.75
C SER A 151 2.51 -9.16 -16.68
N SER A 152 3.52 -10.03 -16.54
CA SER A 152 3.63 -11.27 -17.32
C SER A 152 2.50 -12.26 -17.07
N LYS A 153 1.92 -12.23 -15.85
CA LYS A 153 0.72 -13.01 -15.48
C LYS A 153 -0.59 -12.37 -15.93
N GLY A 154 -0.54 -11.26 -16.68
CA GLY A 154 -1.71 -10.56 -17.18
C GLY A 154 -2.46 -9.74 -16.13
N LEU A 155 -1.89 -9.56 -14.92
CA LEU A 155 -2.48 -8.72 -13.89
C LEU A 155 -2.26 -7.25 -14.24
N VAL A 156 -3.32 -6.45 -14.12
CA VAL A 156 -3.25 -5.01 -14.36
C VAL A 156 -2.84 -4.31 -13.07
N PRO A 157 -1.68 -3.63 -13.04
CA PRO A 157 -1.29 -2.83 -11.88
C PRO A 157 -2.28 -1.69 -11.64
N ASN A 158 -2.57 -1.41 -10.37
CA ASN A 158 -3.42 -0.28 -9.99
C ASN A 158 -2.59 1.02 -9.82
N ASP A 159 -3.28 2.15 -9.68
CA ASP A 159 -2.68 3.48 -9.53
C ASP A 159 -1.70 3.55 -8.36
N VAL A 160 -1.97 2.80 -7.28
CA VAL A 160 -1.12 2.73 -6.08
C VAL A 160 0.24 2.10 -6.42
N ILE A 161 0.27 1.02 -7.22
CA ILE A 161 1.52 0.36 -7.63
C ILE A 161 2.34 1.29 -8.50
N TYR A 162 1.73 1.90 -9.53
CA TYR A 162 2.42 2.86 -10.40
C TYR A 162 3.02 4.02 -9.60
N THR A 163 2.21 4.64 -8.74
CA THR A 163 2.63 5.76 -7.91
C THR A 163 3.78 5.38 -6.96
N THR A 164 3.68 4.21 -6.32
CA THR A 164 4.69 3.72 -5.38
C THR A 164 6.02 3.44 -6.07
N LEU A 165 6.00 2.77 -7.21
CA LEU A 165 7.20 2.46 -8.00
C LEU A 165 7.82 3.72 -8.61
N LEU A 166 7.01 4.61 -9.19
CA LEU A 166 7.48 5.88 -9.77
C LEU A 166 8.19 6.71 -8.70
N ASN A 167 7.56 6.91 -7.54
CA ASN A 167 8.17 7.63 -6.43
C ASN A 167 9.47 6.96 -5.96
N GLY A 168 9.48 5.62 -5.89
CA GLY A 168 10.65 4.84 -5.53
C GLY A 168 11.81 5.03 -6.52
N PHE A 169 11.58 4.87 -7.82
CA PHE A 169 12.59 5.07 -8.85
C PHE A 169 13.11 6.50 -8.88
N CYS A 170 12.21 7.46 -8.75
CA CYS A 170 12.53 8.88 -8.63
C CYS A 170 13.47 9.16 -7.45
N LYS A 171 13.19 8.62 -6.26
CA LYS A 171 14.03 8.77 -5.07
C LYS A 171 15.37 8.04 -5.17
N SER A 172 15.40 6.90 -5.85
CA SER A 172 16.63 6.13 -6.10
C SER A 172 17.45 6.64 -7.29
N GLY A 173 17.06 7.75 -7.93
CA GLY A 173 17.76 8.30 -9.10
C GLY A 173 17.65 7.46 -10.37
N LYS A 174 16.77 6.44 -10.40
CA LYS A 174 16.55 5.55 -11.54
C LYS A 174 15.60 6.19 -12.56
N VAL A 175 16.01 7.35 -13.10
CA VAL A 175 15.17 8.21 -13.94
C VAL A 175 14.63 7.49 -15.18
N SER A 176 15.47 6.71 -15.86
CA SER A 176 15.08 5.97 -17.06
C SER A 176 13.92 5.00 -16.80
N LEU A 177 13.98 4.25 -15.68
CA LEU A 177 12.91 3.34 -15.27
C LEU A 177 11.64 4.09 -14.87
N ALA A 178 11.77 5.25 -14.21
CA ALA A 178 10.61 6.08 -13.89
C ALA A 178 9.89 6.57 -15.16
N VAL A 179 10.63 7.05 -16.16
CA VAL A 179 10.05 7.51 -17.43
C VAL A 179 9.43 6.35 -18.21
N GLU A 180 10.06 5.18 -18.24
CA GLU A 180 9.49 3.99 -18.87
C GLU A 180 8.19 3.56 -18.19
N LEU A 181 8.18 3.50 -16.85
CA LEU A 181 7.01 3.14 -16.08
C LEU A 181 5.85 4.13 -16.29
N TYR A 182 6.15 5.43 -16.37
CA TYR A 182 5.18 6.47 -16.72
C TYR A 182 4.57 6.24 -18.11
N ARG A 183 5.38 5.93 -19.12
CA ARG A 183 4.87 5.60 -20.47
C ARG A 183 3.99 4.34 -20.46
N ARG A 184 4.39 3.30 -19.73
CA ARG A 184 3.58 2.07 -19.53
C ARG A 184 2.23 2.37 -18.87
N MET A 185 2.21 3.25 -17.88
CA MET A 185 0.99 3.70 -17.19
C MET A 185 0.02 4.39 -18.17
N LEU A 186 0.52 5.30 -19.00
CA LEU A 186 -0.28 5.99 -20.02
C LEU A 186 -0.87 5.02 -21.06
N MET A 187 -0.07 4.06 -21.55
CA MET A 187 -0.54 3.05 -22.51
C MET A 187 -1.66 2.17 -21.96
N LYS A 188 -1.73 2.00 -20.64
CA LYS A 188 -2.80 1.25 -19.96
C LYS A 188 -4.03 2.11 -19.64
N GLY A 189 -4.04 3.38 -20.07
CA GLY A 189 -5.15 4.30 -19.83
C GLY A 189 -5.20 4.87 -18.41
N VAL A 190 -4.18 4.62 -17.60
CA VAL A 190 -4.10 5.18 -16.24
C VAL A 190 -3.63 6.63 -16.34
N LYS A 191 -4.37 7.53 -15.71
CA LYS A 191 -4.12 8.97 -15.80
C LYS A 191 -3.20 9.44 -14.67
N PRO A 192 -2.07 10.11 -14.96
CA PRO A 192 -1.25 10.75 -13.95
C PRO A 192 -1.99 11.92 -13.30
N ASP A 193 -1.77 12.08 -12.00
CA ASP A 193 -2.20 13.25 -11.24
C ASP A 193 -1.10 14.33 -11.19
N LEU A 194 -1.42 15.49 -10.62
CA LEU A 194 -0.48 16.61 -10.49
C LEU A 194 0.78 16.23 -9.68
N ILE A 195 0.60 15.40 -8.65
CA ILE A 195 1.69 14.96 -7.76
C ILE A 195 2.71 14.14 -8.55
N MET A 196 2.23 13.26 -9.43
CA MET A 196 3.08 12.44 -10.29
C MET A 196 3.86 13.27 -11.31
N TYR A 197 3.20 14.23 -11.97
CA TYR A 197 3.87 15.17 -12.87
C TYR A 197 4.98 15.95 -12.14
N ASN A 198 4.66 16.55 -11.00
CA ASN A 198 5.64 17.29 -10.19
C ASN A 198 6.82 16.40 -9.76
N THR A 199 6.57 15.14 -9.42
CA THR A 199 7.61 14.19 -9.04
C THR A 199 8.54 13.87 -10.22
N LEU A 200 7.99 13.61 -11.41
CA LEU A 200 8.77 13.31 -12.62
C LEU A 200 9.58 14.52 -13.09
N ILE A 201 8.96 15.70 -13.11
CA ILE A 201 9.62 16.97 -13.48
C ILE A 201 10.80 17.23 -12.54
N ASN A 202 10.63 17.06 -11.23
CA ASN A 202 11.69 17.23 -10.25
C ASN A 202 12.89 16.32 -10.49
N VAL A 203 12.62 15.05 -10.78
CA VAL A 203 13.69 14.10 -11.04
C VAL A 203 14.39 14.36 -12.37
N LEU A 204 13.64 14.71 -13.41
CA LEU A 204 14.22 15.08 -14.71
C LEU A 204 15.10 16.33 -14.57
N CYS A 205 14.64 17.38 -13.89
CA CYS A 205 15.44 18.56 -13.56
C CYS A 205 16.72 18.22 -12.81
N LYS A 206 16.63 17.39 -11.75
CA LYS A 206 17.80 16.95 -10.97
C LYS A 206 18.80 16.12 -11.78
N SER A 207 18.33 15.41 -12.80
CA SER A 207 19.18 14.66 -13.73
C SER A 207 19.69 15.48 -14.91
N GLY A 208 19.40 16.79 -14.97
CA GLY A 208 19.78 17.66 -16.09
C GLY A 208 18.97 17.45 -17.38
N ASN A 209 17.88 16.69 -17.33
CA ASN A 209 17.03 16.44 -18.49
C ASN A 209 15.90 17.49 -18.59
N LEU A 210 16.28 18.76 -18.74
CA LEU A 210 15.32 19.89 -18.77
C LEU A 210 14.39 19.85 -19.98
N ILE A 211 14.80 19.25 -21.09
CA ILE A 211 13.96 19.14 -22.30
C ILE A 211 12.74 18.26 -21.98
N GLU A 212 12.94 17.06 -21.44
CA GLU A 212 11.82 16.19 -21.07
C GLU A 212 11.00 16.77 -19.91
N ALA A 213 11.63 17.48 -18.97
CA ALA A 213 10.91 18.17 -17.91
C ALA A 213 9.93 19.21 -18.46
N ARG A 214 10.32 19.96 -19.51
CA ARG A 214 9.42 20.91 -20.20
C ARG A 214 8.31 20.21 -20.97
N ASN A 215 8.64 19.14 -21.70
CA ASN A 215 7.64 18.34 -22.42
C ASN A 215 6.53 17.84 -21.48
N LEU A 216 6.88 17.38 -20.27
CA LEU A 216 5.88 16.94 -19.28
C LEU A 216 4.95 18.05 -18.82
N ILE A 217 5.39 19.31 -18.79
CA ILE A 217 4.56 20.45 -18.40
C ILE A 217 3.58 20.82 -19.49
N ASP A 218 4.05 20.81 -20.74
CA ASP A 218 3.19 21.03 -21.89
C ASP A 218 2.15 19.92 -21.98
N GLU A 219 2.56 18.65 -21.79
CA GLU A 219 1.66 17.51 -21.70
C GLU A 219 0.63 17.68 -20.56
N MET A 220 1.07 18.02 -19.35
CA MET A 220 0.20 18.28 -18.20
C MET A 220 -0.85 19.37 -18.52
N SER A 221 -0.43 20.45 -19.18
CA SER A 221 -1.30 21.56 -19.57
C SER A 221 -2.33 21.12 -20.62
N THR A 222 -1.93 20.32 -21.61
CA THR A 222 -2.86 19.78 -22.63
C THR A 222 -3.90 18.83 -22.02
N LYS A 223 -3.59 18.18 -20.89
CA LYS A 223 -4.52 17.33 -20.14
C LYS A 223 -5.41 18.10 -19.15
N GLY A 224 -5.34 19.43 -19.15
CA GLY A 224 -6.17 20.29 -18.31
C GLY A 224 -5.71 20.42 -16.86
N LEU A 225 -4.50 19.93 -16.54
CA LEU A 225 -3.87 20.13 -15.24
C LEU A 225 -3.09 21.44 -15.25
N LYS A 226 -3.22 22.24 -14.20
CA LYS A 226 -2.49 23.51 -14.06
C LYS A 226 -1.22 23.30 -13.26
N ALA A 227 -0.13 23.84 -13.76
CA ALA A 227 1.13 23.91 -13.01
C ALA A 227 0.92 24.68 -11.71
N ASP A 228 1.52 24.19 -10.63
CA ASP A 228 1.48 24.84 -9.33
C ASP A 228 2.85 25.44 -8.98
N LYS A 229 2.93 26.00 -7.79
CA LYS A 229 4.17 26.56 -7.25
C LYS A 229 5.29 25.52 -7.18
N ILE A 230 4.98 24.26 -6.90
CA ILE A 230 5.98 23.19 -6.82
C ILE A 230 6.53 22.93 -8.22
N THR A 231 5.68 22.89 -9.25
CA THR A 231 6.09 22.72 -10.65
C THR A 231 7.11 23.80 -11.05
N TYR A 232 6.77 25.07 -10.82
CA TYR A 232 7.60 26.20 -11.27
C TYR A 232 8.90 26.34 -10.47
N THR A 233 8.86 26.20 -9.14
CA THR A 233 10.06 26.28 -8.29
C THR A 233 11.06 25.18 -8.64
N THR A 234 10.56 23.97 -8.90
CA THR A 234 11.37 22.82 -9.32
C THR A 234 12.10 23.06 -10.64
N LEU A 235 11.44 23.67 -11.63
CA LEU A 235 12.07 24.03 -12.89
C LEU A 235 13.14 25.12 -12.74
N ILE A 236 12.84 26.16 -11.96
CA ILE A 236 13.77 27.26 -11.72
C ILE A 236 15.04 26.70 -11.05
N ASP A 237 14.88 25.87 -10.02
CA ASP A 237 15.99 25.18 -9.35
C ASP A 237 16.81 24.32 -10.34
N GLY A 238 16.14 23.54 -11.20
CA GLY A 238 16.78 22.77 -12.26
C GLY A 238 17.59 23.62 -13.24
N CYS A 239 17.00 24.70 -13.76
CA CYS A 239 17.68 25.60 -14.70
C CYS A 239 18.88 26.32 -14.06
N CYS A 240 18.74 26.75 -12.80
CA CYS A 240 19.84 27.36 -12.05
C CYS A 240 21.01 26.40 -11.85
N LYS A 241 20.73 25.13 -11.54
CA LYS A 241 21.76 24.09 -11.36
C LYS A 241 22.53 23.76 -12.64
N GLU A 242 21.88 23.87 -13.79
CA GLU A 242 22.52 23.69 -15.10
C GLU A 242 23.24 24.96 -15.59
N GLY A 243 23.13 26.08 -14.86
CA GLY A 243 23.70 27.38 -15.24
C GLY A 243 22.89 28.14 -16.29
N ASN A 244 21.71 27.65 -16.66
CA ASN A 244 20.83 28.30 -17.63
C ASN A 244 19.92 29.34 -16.94
N LEU A 245 20.53 30.47 -16.55
CA LEU A 245 19.83 31.52 -15.83
C LEU A 245 18.73 32.20 -16.65
N ASP A 246 18.92 32.35 -17.97
CA ASP A 246 17.93 32.95 -18.86
C ASP A 246 16.63 32.15 -18.87
N ALA A 247 16.74 30.82 -18.97
CA ALA A 247 15.60 29.92 -18.83
C ALA A 247 14.91 30.07 -17.46
N ALA A 248 15.69 30.13 -16.38
CA ALA A 248 15.17 30.28 -15.03
C ALA A 248 14.36 31.59 -14.88
N PHE A 249 14.86 32.70 -15.42
CA PHE A 249 14.17 33.98 -15.42
C PHE A 249 12.88 33.97 -16.25
N GLU A 250 12.87 33.34 -17.42
CA GLU A 250 11.67 33.22 -18.23
C GLU A 250 10.59 32.38 -17.56
N ILE A 251 10.98 31.25 -16.94
CA ILE A 251 10.06 30.42 -16.15
C ILE A 251 9.49 31.22 -14.97
N ARG A 252 10.33 31.98 -14.25
CA ARG A 252 9.87 32.87 -13.17
C ARG A 252 8.85 33.90 -13.67
N LYS A 253 9.12 34.52 -14.83
CA LYS A 253 8.21 35.52 -15.42
C LYS A 253 6.89 34.90 -15.87
N LYS A 254 6.88 33.63 -16.31
CA LYS A 254 5.66 32.87 -16.61
C LYS A 254 4.87 32.58 -15.33
N MET A 255 5.55 32.08 -14.29
CA MET A 255 4.95 31.82 -12.97
C MET A 255 4.22 33.05 -12.42
N THR A 256 4.84 34.23 -12.46
CA THR A 256 4.21 35.49 -12.02
C THR A 256 3.01 35.88 -12.90
N ARG A 257 3.09 35.70 -14.22
CA ARG A 257 1.97 35.98 -15.14
C ARG A 257 0.74 35.11 -14.86
N GLU A 258 0.95 33.89 -14.39
CA GLU A 258 -0.12 32.96 -14.00
C GLU A 258 -0.64 33.20 -12.57
N GLY A 259 -0.16 34.26 -11.90
CA GLY A 259 -0.62 34.64 -10.56
C GLY A 259 -0.06 33.77 -9.43
N ILE A 260 1.04 33.06 -9.68
CA ILE A 260 1.69 32.19 -8.69
C ILE A 260 2.89 32.93 -8.12
N GLU A 261 2.86 33.23 -6.82
CA GLU A 261 3.94 33.93 -6.12
C GLU A 261 4.92 32.95 -5.45
N LEU A 262 6.20 33.30 -5.47
CA LEU A 262 7.21 32.64 -4.63
C LEU A 262 7.01 33.08 -3.19
N ASP A 263 7.13 32.15 -2.23
CA ASP A 263 7.29 32.63 -0.85
C ASP A 263 8.64 33.35 -0.81
N ASN A 264 8.68 34.54 -0.24
CA ASN A 264 9.93 35.21 0.09
C ASN A 264 10.63 34.37 1.16
N VAL A 265 11.42 33.38 0.75
CA VAL A 265 12.39 32.74 1.64
C VAL A 265 13.56 33.72 1.73
N ALA A 266 13.62 34.40 2.87
CA ALA A 266 14.71 35.29 3.27
C ALA A 266 16.04 34.54 3.41
#